data_AF-A0AAV0WA38-F1
#
_entry.id   AF-A0AAV0WA38-F1
#
_cell.length_a   1.000
_cell.length_b   1.000
_cell.length_c   1.000
_cell.angle_alpha   90.00
_cell.angle_beta   90.00
_cell.angle_gamma   90.00
#
_symmetry.space_group_name_H-M   'P 1'
#
loop_
_entity.id
_entity.type
_entity.pdbx_description
1 polymer ?
#
loop_
_entity_poly.entity_id
_entity_poly.type
_entity_poly.pdbx_seq_one_letter_code
_entity_poly.pdbx_strand_id
1 'polypeptide(L)'
;MCETRWVDRHESMLRFKDLYEVIAYALHNLENNHNTETSQLAFQLSKTHRSSQFIIALYIIEKLFAFTFPLCNALQKLIPNLLNKFKPSYNDFEKCIDFYKDVLPSYNTFESELKVWTEKWKKVLQNEVPKSSIDTFNKVSVDFFPNIRFALMSIHCSISIDTEEVINNFAMLPRKLDFFALI
;
A
#
# COMPACT_ATOMS: atom_id res chain seq x y z
N MET A 1 8.27 9.92 11.63
CA MET A 1 7.92 9.28 10.35
C MET A 1 6.41 9.40 10.16
N CYS A 2 5.90 9.90 9.04
CA CYS A 2 4.44 9.96 8.82
C CYS A 2 3.93 8.57 8.38
N GLU A 3 3.12 7.95 9.25
CA GLU A 3 2.73 6.53 9.25
C GLU A 3 1.69 6.10 8.20
N THR A 4 1.32 6.94 7.23
CA THR A 4 0.19 6.64 6.33
C THR A 4 0.50 6.78 4.83
N ARG A 5 1.78 6.70 4.45
CA ARG A 5 2.27 6.67 3.05
C ARG A 5 2.23 5.28 2.37
N TRP A 6 1.51 4.30 2.91
CA TRP A 6 1.56 2.92 2.40
C TRP A 6 1.00 2.77 0.97
N VAL A 7 -0.11 3.46 0.67
CA VAL A 7 -0.67 3.49 -0.70
C VAL A 7 0.27 4.22 -1.66
N ASP A 8 0.80 5.40 -1.28
CA ASP A 8 1.79 6.11 -2.10
C ASP A 8 3.05 5.27 -2.37
N ARG A 9 3.50 4.49 -1.37
CA ARG A 9 4.64 3.56 -1.51
C ARG A 9 4.30 2.41 -2.45
N HIS A 10 3.07 1.88 -2.38
CA HIS A 10 2.60 0.86 -3.29
C HIS A 10 2.57 1.36 -4.74
N GLU A 11 1.95 2.51 -4.99
CA GLU A 11 1.91 3.15 -6.32
C GLU A 11 3.31 3.49 -6.83
N SER A 12 4.19 4.01 -5.96
CA SER A 12 5.58 4.31 -6.31
C SER A 12 6.35 3.05 -6.72
N MET A 13 6.12 1.93 -6.02
CA MET A 13 6.74 0.65 -6.32
C MET A 13 6.23 0.06 -7.64
N LEU A 14 4.91 0.09 -7.88
CA LEU A 14 4.33 -0.34 -9.16
C LEU A 14 4.90 0.48 -10.30
N ARG A 15 4.93 1.81 -10.15
CA ARG A 15 5.50 2.71 -11.14
C ARG A 15 7.01 2.50 -11.35
N PHE A 16 7.75 2.19 -10.30
CA PHE A 16 9.17 1.83 -10.40
C PHE A 16 9.35 0.55 -11.24
N LYS A 17 8.49 -0.45 -11.04
CA LYS A 17 8.49 -1.69 -11.84
C LYS A 17 8.11 -1.41 -13.30
N ASP A 18 7.10 -0.60 -13.57
CA ASP A 18 6.70 -0.23 -14.93
C ASP A 18 7.81 0.51 -15.69
N LEU A 19 8.61 1.30 -14.97
CA LEU A 19 9.73 2.05 -15.52
C LEU A 19 11.07 1.29 -15.43
N TYR A 20 11.06 0.03 -15.00
CA TYR A 20 12.28 -0.70 -14.66
C TYR A 20 13.25 -0.81 -15.85
N GLU A 21 12.75 -1.10 -17.05
CA GLU A 21 13.57 -1.12 -18.29
C GLU A 21 14.12 0.26 -18.66
N VAL A 22 13.28 1.29 -18.54
CA VAL A 22 13.66 2.68 -18.83
C VAL A 22 14.77 3.14 -17.88
N ILE A 23 14.67 2.76 -16.60
CA ILE A 23 15.68 3.04 -15.58
C ILE A 23 16.98 2.31 -15.91
N ALA A 24 16.92 1.03 -16.29
CA ALA A 24 18.10 0.26 -16.69
C ALA A 24 18.83 0.91 -17.88
N TYR A 25 18.07 1.33 -18.90
CA TYR A 25 18.61 2.01 -20.07
C TYR A 25 19.24 3.37 -19.72
N ALA A 26 18.54 4.17 -18.91
CA ALA A 26 19.05 5.47 -18.47
C ALA A 26 20.36 5.33 -17.65
N LEU A 27 20.42 4.36 -16.74
CA LEU A 27 21.62 4.07 -15.96
C LEU A 27 22.80 3.68 -16.87
N HIS A 28 22.55 2.84 -17.88
CA HIS A 28 23.59 2.44 -18.83
C HIS A 28 24.15 3.62 -19.66
N ASN A 29 23.29 4.56 -20.05
CA ASN A 29 23.76 5.78 -20.73
C ASN A 29 24.57 6.68 -19.79
N LEU A 30 24.16 6.78 -18.52
CA LEU A 30 24.84 7.60 -17.52
C LEU A 30 26.20 7.04 -17.10
N GLU A 31 26.40 5.72 -17.17
CA GLU A 31 27.72 5.08 -16.97
C GLU A 31 28.80 5.65 -17.92
N ASN A 32 28.41 6.11 -19.10
CA ASN A 32 29.32 6.66 -20.11
C ASN A 32 29.44 8.20 -20.06
N ASN A 33 28.93 8.84 -19.00
CA ASN A 33 28.95 10.29 -18.86
C ASN A 33 30.38 10.82 -18.61
N HIS A 34 30.70 11.99 -19.16
CA HIS A 34 31.98 12.69 -18.92
C HIS A 34 32.21 13.05 -17.44
N ASN A 35 31.14 13.21 -16.66
CA ASN A 35 31.23 13.44 -15.23
C ASN A 35 31.49 12.11 -14.49
N THR A 36 32.69 11.97 -13.92
CA THR A 36 33.16 10.76 -13.24
C THR A 36 32.27 10.36 -12.05
N GLU A 37 31.78 11.32 -11.27
CA GLU A 37 30.91 11.04 -10.12
C GLU A 37 29.56 10.45 -10.57
N THR A 38 28.97 11.04 -11.61
CA THR A 38 27.72 10.58 -12.22
C THR A 38 27.88 9.19 -12.83
N SER A 39 28.96 8.97 -13.58
CA SER A 39 29.30 7.67 -14.19
C SER A 39 29.47 6.58 -13.13
N GLN A 40 30.22 6.86 -12.06
CA GLN A 40 30.45 5.91 -10.97
C GLN A 40 29.16 5.57 -10.20
N LEU A 41 28.34 6.58 -9.88
CA LEU A 41 27.07 6.35 -9.20
C LEU A 41 26.11 5.55 -10.07
N ALA A 42 26.01 5.88 -11.36
CA ALA A 42 25.18 5.14 -12.32
C ALA A 42 25.61 3.68 -12.42
N PHE A 43 26.92 3.41 -12.46
CA PHE A 43 27.47 2.05 -12.46
C PHE A 43 27.09 1.25 -11.21
N GLN A 44 27.22 1.84 -10.01
CA GLN A 44 26.84 1.17 -8.76
C GLN A 44 25.33 0.86 -8.70
N LEU A 45 24.50 1.81 -9.14
CA LEU A 45 23.05 1.64 -9.21
C LEU A 45 22.68 0.56 -10.25
N SER A 46 23.30 0.57 -11.42
CA SER A 46 23.10 -0.43 -12.48
C SER A 46 23.48 -1.84 -12.02
N LYS A 47 24.61 -1.99 -11.34
CA LYS A 47 25.03 -3.26 -10.73
C LYS A 47 24.00 -3.78 -9.71
N THR A 48 23.49 -2.89 -8.86
CA THR A 48 22.46 -3.25 -7.86
C THR A 48 21.14 -3.61 -8.54
N HIS A 49 20.71 -2.79 -9.50
CA HIS A 49 19.48 -2.95 -10.27
C HIS A 49 19.43 -4.31 -10.97
N ARG A 50 20.54 -4.74 -11.59
CA ARG A 50 20.66 -6.02 -12.30
C ARG A 50 20.91 -7.23 -11.38
N SER A 51 21.13 -7.02 -10.08
CA SER A 51 21.41 -8.12 -9.16
C SER A 51 20.16 -8.99 -8.95
N SER A 52 20.35 -10.31 -8.93
CA SER A 52 19.26 -11.25 -8.67
C SER A 52 18.58 -11.00 -7.32
N GLN A 53 19.34 -10.64 -6.30
CA GLN A 53 18.80 -10.29 -4.98
C GLN A 53 17.83 -9.11 -5.04
N PHE A 54 18.17 -8.05 -5.78
CA PHE A 54 17.30 -6.88 -5.92
C PHE A 54 16.03 -7.22 -6.71
N ILE A 55 16.16 -7.99 -7.80
CA ILE A 55 15.02 -8.42 -8.62
C ILE A 55 14.07 -9.29 -7.80
N ILE A 56 14.59 -10.30 -7.09
CA ILE A 56 13.80 -11.18 -6.22
C ILE A 56 13.09 -10.35 -5.14
N ALA A 57 13.80 -9.44 -4.48
CA ALA A 57 13.21 -8.57 -3.47
C ALA A 57 12.08 -7.70 -4.05
N LEU A 58 12.26 -7.13 -5.25
CA LEU A 58 11.24 -6.32 -5.92
C LEU A 58 9.96 -7.14 -6.20
N TYR A 59 10.09 -8.36 -6.71
CA TYR A 59 8.95 -9.25 -6.96
C TYR A 59 8.25 -9.71 -5.67
N ILE A 60 9.00 -10.04 -4.62
CA ILE A 60 8.42 -10.40 -3.32
C ILE A 60 7.65 -9.22 -2.73
N ILE A 61 8.25 -8.01 -2.77
CA ILE A 61 7.59 -6.79 -2.28
C ILE A 61 6.31 -6.55 -3.07
N GLU A 62 6.31 -6.67 -4.40
CA GLU A 62 5.11 -6.52 -5.22
C GLU A 62 3.99 -7.47 -4.79
N LYS A 63 4.31 -8.75 -4.57
CA LYS A 63 3.32 -9.73 -4.13
C LYS A 63 2.78 -9.39 -2.74
N LEU A 64 3.65 -9.10 -1.78
CA LEU A 64 3.26 -8.70 -0.43
C LEU A 64 2.38 -7.44 -0.45
N PHE A 65 2.73 -6.49 -1.32
CA PHE A 65 1.99 -5.26 -1.53
C PHE A 65 0.62 -5.52 -2.15
N ALA A 66 0.49 -6.43 -3.12
CA ALA A 66 -0.80 -6.82 -3.67
C ALA A 66 -1.75 -7.40 -2.60
N PHE A 67 -1.23 -8.18 -1.63
CA PHE A 67 -2.02 -8.71 -0.51
C PHE A 67 -2.39 -7.63 0.51
N THR A 68 -1.46 -6.72 0.83
CA THR A 68 -1.67 -5.70 1.87
C THR A 68 -2.41 -4.47 1.36
N PHE A 69 -2.45 -4.24 0.04
CA PHE A 69 -3.05 -3.06 -0.57
C PHE A 69 -4.56 -2.92 -0.31
N PRO A 70 -5.42 -3.94 -0.52
CA PRO A 70 -6.84 -3.82 -0.21
C PRO A 70 -7.09 -3.42 1.24
N LEU A 71 -6.36 -4.04 2.17
CA LEU A 71 -6.43 -3.74 3.60
C LEU A 71 -6.00 -2.30 3.89
N CYS A 72 -4.84 -1.88 3.40
CA CYS A 72 -4.37 -0.50 3.59
C CYS A 72 -5.34 0.51 2.98
N ASN A 73 -5.87 0.21 1.79
CA ASN A 73 -6.81 1.08 1.10
C ASN A 73 -8.12 1.21 1.88
N ALA A 74 -8.70 0.13 2.37
CA ALA A 74 -9.92 0.14 3.19
C ALA A 74 -9.68 0.83 4.55
N LEU A 75 -8.58 0.51 5.23
CA LEU A 75 -8.22 1.11 6.51
C LEU A 75 -8.09 2.64 6.44
N GLN A 76 -7.47 3.16 5.38
CA GLN A 76 -7.33 4.61 5.19
C GLN A 76 -8.68 5.33 5.15
N LYS A 77 -9.76 4.63 4.79
CA LYS A 77 -11.12 5.18 4.67
C LYS A 77 -11.84 5.15 6.02
N LEU A 78 -11.17 4.67 7.07
CA LEU A 78 -11.63 4.77 8.44
C LEU A 78 -10.90 5.89 9.20
N ILE A 79 -9.70 6.27 8.76
CA ILE A 79 -8.86 7.28 9.41
C ILE A 79 -9.35 8.68 9.02
N PRO A 80 -9.89 9.47 9.97
CA PRO A 80 -10.52 10.76 9.72
C PRO A 80 -9.65 11.78 8.96
N ASN A 81 -8.38 11.92 9.33
CA ASN A 81 -7.48 12.86 8.66
C ASN A 81 -7.25 12.49 7.19
N LEU A 82 -7.23 11.19 6.86
CA LEU A 82 -7.03 10.71 5.51
C LEU A 82 -8.32 10.82 4.69
N LEU A 83 -9.48 10.50 5.30
CA LEU A 83 -10.79 10.76 4.71
C LEU A 83 -10.94 12.21 4.25
N ASN A 84 -10.61 13.16 5.13
CA ASN A 84 -10.70 14.59 4.84
C ASN A 84 -9.70 15.03 3.76
N LYS A 85 -8.50 14.42 3.74
CA LYS A 85 -7.43 14.76 2.79
C LYS A 85 -7.72 14.24 1.38
N PHE A 86 -8.06 12.95 1.26
CA PHE A 86 -8.18 12.27 -0.02
C PHE A 86 -9.59 12.36 -0.62
N LYS A 87 -10.61 12.64 0.20
CA LYS A 87 -12.02 12.75 -0.22
C LYS A 87 -12.42 11.60 -1.18
N PRO A 88 -12.42 10.35 -0.67
CA PRO A 88 -12.67 9.18 -1.49
C PRO A 88 -13.99 9.29 -2.28
N SER A 89 -13.97 8.74 -3.49
CA SER A 89 -15.15 8.68 -4.35
C SER A 89 -16.20 7.70 -3.81
N TYR A 90 -17.42 7.74 -4.35
CA TYR A 90 -18.47 6.78 -3.98
C TYR A 90 -18.02 5.32 -4.20
N ASN A 91 -17.35 5.04 -5.32
CA ASN A 91 -16.83 3.73 -5.65
C ASN A 91 -15.74 3.25 -4.68
N ASP A 92 -14.91 4.15 -4.15
CA ASP A 92 -13.91 3.79 -3.14
C ASP A 92 -14.56 3.44 -1.80
N PHE A 93 -15.67 4.11 -1.47
CA PHE A 93 -16.47 3.76 -0.29
C PHE A 93 -17.17 2.42 -0.45
N GLU A 94 -17.78 2.13 -1.60
CA GLU A 94 -18.38 0.81 -1.87
C GLU A 94 -17.36 -0.31 -1.73
N LYS A 95 -16.17 -0.17 -2.33
CA LYS A 95 -15.09 -1.16 -2.17
C LYS A 95 -14.65 -1.35 -0.72
N CYS A 96 -14.61 -0.27 0.06
CA CYS A 96 -14.29 -0.34 1.48
C CYS A 96 -15.39 -1.08 2.28
N ILE A 97 -16.65 -0.83 1.94
CA ILE A 97 -17.80 -1.49 2.55
C ILE A 97 -17.76 -2.98 2.23
N ASP A 98 -17.66 -3.34 0.95
CA ASP A 98 -17.58 -4.74 0.50
C ASP A 98 -16.40 -5.49 1.13
N PHE A 99 -15.24 -4.84 1.29
CA PHE A 99 -14.07 -5.44 1.92
C PHE A 99 -14.33 -5.94 3.35
N TYR A 100 -15.14 -5.22 4.12
CA TYR A 100 -15.44 -5.55 5.52
C TYR A 100 -16.69 -6.43 5.70
N LYS A 101 -17.35 -6.82 4.61
CA LYS A 101 -18.62 -7.56 4.63
C LYS A 101 -18.56 -8.86 5.43
N ASP A 102 -17.52 -9.64 5.23
CA ASP A 102 -17.34 -10.94 5.88
C ASP A 102 -16.67 -10.83 7.27
N VAL A 103 -16.15 -9.65 7.61
CA VAL A 103 -15.41 -9.38 8.84
C VAL A 103 -16.31 -8.78 9.92
N LEU A 104 -17.31 -7.99 9.53
CA LEU A 104 -18.14 -7.23 10.45
C LEU A 104 -19.36 -8.02 10.93
N PRO A 105 -19.58 -8.13 12.26
CA PRO A 105 -20.76 -8.79 12.82
C PRO A 105 -22.08 -8.11 12.42
N SER A 106 -22.06 -6.77 12.32
CA SER A 106 -23.22 -5.91 12.06
C SER A 106 -23.06 -5.11 10.77
N TYR A 107 -22.64 -5.79 9.69
CA TYR A 107 -22.37 -5.18 8.38
C TYR A 107 -23.49 -4.27 7.86
N ASN A 108 -24.76 -4.65 8.04
CA ASN A 108 -25.92 -3.92 7.52
C ASN A 108 -26.01 -2.46 8.01
N THR A 109 -25.38 -2.12 9.14
CA THR A 109 -25.35 -0.76 9.68
C THR A 109 -24.06 -0.01 9.37
N PHE A 110 -23.06 -0.67 8.78
CA PHE A 110 -21.73 -0.11 8.55
C PHE A 110 -21.75 1.07 7.59
N GLU A 111 -22.51 1.01 6.49
CA GLU A 111 -22.60 2.11 5.52
C GLU A 111 -23.13 3.39 6.18
N SER A 112 -24.21 3.29 6.95
CA SER A 112 -24.80 4.40 7.69
C SER A 112 -23.84 4.95 8.73
N GLU A 113 -23.16 4.08 9.45
CA GLU A 113 -22.15 4.44 10.44
C GLU A 113 -20.97 5.18 9.81
N LEU A 114 -20.47 4.72 8.65
CA LEU A 114 -19.37 5.32 7.90
C LEU A 114 -19.76 6.70 7.34
N LYS A 115 -21.01 6.88 6.90
CA LYS A 115 -21.56 8.18 6.50
C LYS A 115 -21.56 9.16 7.66
N VAL A 116 -22.12 8.77 8.81
CA VAL A 116 -22.17 9.62 10.01
C VAL A 116 -20.76 9.94 10.52
N TRP A 117 -19.85 8.96 10.48
CA TRP A 117 -18.45 9.13 10.84
C TRP A 117 -17.75 10.17 9.98
N THR A 118 -17.94 10.08 8.66
CA THR A 118 -17.38 11.03 7.70
C THR A 118 -17.90 12.45 7.98
N GLU A 119 -19.20 12.62 8.23
CA GLU A 119 -19.79 13.92 8.56
C GLU A 119 -19.34 14.47 9.92
N LYS A 120 -19.15 13.60 10.91
CA LYS A 120 -18.64 13.98 12.24
C LYS A 120 -17.27 14.66 12.11
N TRP A 121 -16.34 14.03 11.39
CA TRP A 121 -14.96 14.50 11.31
C TRP A 121 -14.72 15.62 10.30
N LYS A 122 -15.69 15.93 9.44
CA LYS A 122 -15.68 17.16 8.63
C LYS A 122 -15.87 18.42 9.47
N LYS A 123 -16.55 18.31 10.62
CA LYS A 123 -16.89 19.46 11.50
C LYS A 123 -15.83 19.76 12.57
N VAL A 124 -14.90 18.83 12.80
CA VAL A 124 -13.88 18.94 13.84
C VAL A 124 -12.65 19.70 13.32
N LEU A 125 -12.03 20.52 14.16
CA LEU A 125 -10.81 21.26 13.82
C LEU A 125 -9.65 20.30 13.49
N GLN A 126 -8.88 20.62 12.45
CA GLN A 126 -7.85 19.74 11.88
C GLN A 126 -6.76 19.29 12.88
N ASN A 127 -6.54 20.05 13.96
CA ASN A 127 -5.59 19.70 15.02
C ASN A 127 -6.06 18.55 15.91
N GLU A 128 -7.38 18.33 16.03
CA GLU A 128 -7.96 17.30 16.89
C GLU A 128 -8.30 16.00 16.13
N VAL A 129 -8.24 16.04 14.80
CA VAL A 129 -8.57 14.90 13.94
C VAL A 129 -7.49 13.82 14.05
N PRO A 130 -7.86 12.56 14.35
CA PRO A 130 -6.93 11.43 14.39
C PRO A 130 -6.15 11.27 13.08
N LYS A 131 -4.83 11.11 13.19
CA LYS A 131 -3.92 10.99 12.03
C LYS A 131 -3.47 9.56 11.76
N SER A 132 -3.60 8.67 12.74
CA SER A 132 -3.21 7.25 12.67
C SER A 132 -4.40 6.34 12.98
N SER A 133 -4.30 5.06 12.62
CA SER A 133 -5.30 4.05 12.96
C SER A 133 -5.42 3.85 14.47
N ILE A 134 -4.30 3.90 15.20
CA ILE A 134 -4.29 3.75 16.67
C ILE A 134 -4.96 4.94 17.37
N ASP A 135 -4.70 6.18 16.93
CA ASP A 135 -5.40 7.36 17.46
C ASP A 135 -6.89 7.29 17.16
N THR A 136 -7.24 6.81 15.97
CA THR A 136 -8.63 6.64 15.55
C THR A 136 -9.33 5.62 16.45
N PHE A 137 -8.67 4.49 16.72
CA PHE A 137 -9.17 3.43 17.61
C PHE A 137 -9.31 3.89 19.07
N ASN A 138 -8.45 4.78 19.53
CA ASN A 138 -8.55 5.32 20.89
C ASN A 138 -9.66 6.37 21.03
N LYS A 139 -9.99 7.10 19.96
CA LYS A 139 -11.06 8.13 19.96
C LYS A 139 -12.43 7.62 19.52
N VAL A 140 -12.51 6.42 18.91
CA VAL A 140 -13.80 5.85 18.48
C VAL A 140 -14.59 5.42 19.71
N SER A 141 -15.82 5.90 19.84
CA SER A 141 -16.73 5.46 20.89
C SER A 141 -17.41 4.17 20.45
N VAL A 142 -17.29 3.12 21.26
CA VAL A 142 -17.84 1.79 20.98
C VAL A 142 -19.37 1.84 20.84
N ASP A 143 -20.03 2.68 21.62
CA ASP A 143 -21.50 2.76 21.67
C ASP A 143 -22.10 3.40 20.41
N PHE A 144 -21.37 4.34 19.81
CA PHE A 144 -21.83 5.07 18.62
C PHE A 144 -21.27 4.53 17.31
N PHE A 145 -20.07 3.95 17.34
CA PHE A 145 -19.36 3.50 16.14
C PHE A 145 -18.74 2.09 16.34
N PRO A 146 -19.57 1.07 16.60
CA PRO A 146 -19.10 -0.29 16.83
C PRO A 146 -18.43 -0.90 15.59
N ASN A 147 -19.00 -0.77 14.40
CA ASN A 147 -18.44 -1.39 13.19
C ASN A 147 -17.10 -0.76 12.79
N ILE A 148 -16.95 0.56 12.91
CA ILE A 148 -15.67 1.24 12.64
C ILE A 148 -14.61 0.76 13.63
N ARG A 149 -14.96 0.57 14.90
CA ARG A 149 -14.04 0.01 15.89
C ARG A 149 -13.65 -1.43 15.54
N PHE A 150 -14.59 -2.29 15.17
CA PHE A 150 -14.30 -3.66 14.73
C PHE A 150 -13.43 -3.69 13.47
N ALA A 151 -13.71 -2.85 12.48
CA ALA A 151 -12.92 -2.73 11.25
C ALA A 151 -11.50 -2.23 11.50
N LEU A 152 -11.30 -1.35 12.50
CA LEU A 152 -9.96 -0.96 12.95
C LEU A 152 -9.25 -2.10 13.68
N MET A 153 -9.97 -2.96 14.38
CA MET A 153 -9.39 -4.10 15.09
C MET A 153 -9.04 -5.26 14.16
N SER A 154 -9.75 -5.42 13.04
CA SER A 154 -9.50 -6.51 12.09
C SER A 154 -8.12 -6.45 11.42
N ILE A 155 -7.44 -5.30 11.47
CA ILE A 155 -6.02 -5.16 11.08
C ILE A 155 -5.14 -6.16 11.85
N HIS A 156 -5.48 -6.47 13.11
CA HIS A 156 -4.72 -7.41 13.94
C HIS A 156 -5.04 -8.87 13.66
N CYS A 157 -6.15 -9.18 12.98
CA CYS A 157 -6.66 -10.54 12.82
C CYS A 157 -6.40 -11.17 11.45
N SER A 158 -5.97 -10.41 10.44
CA SER A 158 -6.24 -10.80 9.04
C SER A 158 -5.03 -11.04 8.13
N ILE A 159 -3.80 -11.15 8.64
CA ILE A 159 -2.64 -11.36 7.76
C ILE A 159 -1.93 -12.66 8.11
N SER A 160 -2.56 -13.80 7.83
CA SER A 160 -1.81 -15.05 7.61
C SER A 160 -1.19 -14.95 6.22
N ILE A 161 0.07 -14.48 6.12
CA ILE A 161 0.83 -14.61 4.89
C ILE A 161 1.22 -16.07 4.77
N ASP A 162 0.63 -16.81 3.83
CA ASP A 162 1.12 -18.15 3.51
C ASP A 162 2.44 -18.03 2.74
N THR A 163 3.54 -18.20 3.47
CA THR A 163 4.89 -18.16 2.90
C THR A 163 5.10 -19.23 1.84
N GLU A 164 4.43 -20.38 1.94
CA GLU A 164 4.56 -21.47 0.96
C GLU A 164 3.85 -21.11 -0.34
N GLU A 165 2.68 -20.49 -0.28
CA GLU A 165 1.97 -19.99 -1.47
C GLU A 165 2.83 -18.95 -2.22
N VAL A 166 3.45 -18.01 -1.50
CA VAL A 166 4.33 -16.99 -2.09
C VAL A 166 5.55 -17.64 -2.75
N ILE A 167 6.19 -18.61 -2.09
CA ILE A 167 7.35 -19.33 -2.63
C ILE A 167 6.96 -20.17 -3.86
N ASN A 168 5.84 -20.89 -3.81
CA ASN A 168 5.35 -21.72 -4.91
C ASN A 168 4.98 -20.87 -6.13
N ASN A 169 4.28 -19.75 -5.93
CA ASN A 169 3.97 -18.80 -6.99
C ASN A 169 5.25 -18.23 -7.62
N PHE A 170 6.27 -17.91 -6.81
CA PHE A 170 7.56 -17.46 -7.31
C PHE A 170 8.29 -18.56 -8.10
N ALA A 171 8.27 -19.81 -7.63
CA ALA A 171 8.89 -20.94 -8.30
C ALA A 171 8.22 -21.30 -9.64
N MET A 172 6.93 -20.98 -9.80
CA MET A 172 6.18 -21.16 -11.05
C MET A 172 6.38 -20.04 -12.07
N LEU A 173 6.96 -18.89 -11.69
CA LEU A 173 7.29 -17.84 -12.65
C LEU A 173 8.33 -18.39 -13.66
N PRO A 174 8.17 -18.08 -14.96
CA PRO A 174 9.15 -18.49 -15.94
C PRO A 174 10.54 -17.99 -15.51
N ARG A 175 11.52 -18.90 -15.45
CA ARG A 175 12.92 -18.57 -15.11
C ARG A 175 13.56 -17.57 -16.08
N LYS A 176 12.96 -17.40 -17.26
CA LYS A 176 13.08 -16.17 -18.04
C LYS A 176 12.21 -15.10 -17.37
N LEU A 177 12.76 -14.50 -16.33
CA LEU A 177 12.59 -13.06 -16.21
C LEU A 177 13.09 -12.50 -17.56
N ASP A 178 12.19 -11.96 -18.39
CA ASP A 178 12.50 -11.54 -19.77
C ASP A 178 13.69 -10.56 -19.86
N PHE A 179 14.15 -10.03 -18.72
CA PHE A 179 15.41 -9.32 -18.54
C PHE A 179 16.68 -10.09 -18.99
N PHE A 180 16.68 -11.43 -19.01
CA PHE A 180 17.84 -12.20 -19.49
C PHE A 180 17.92 -12.35 -21.01
N ALA A 181 16.93 -11.88 -21.77
CA ALA A 181 17.03 -11.89 -23.24
C ALA A 181 17.86 -10.71 -23.81
N LEU A 182 18.33 -9.78 -22.95
CA LEU A 182 19.01 -8.54 -23.37
C LEU A 182 20.26 -8.18 -22.54
N ILE A 183 20.85 -9.15 -21.83
CA ILE A 183 22.28 -9.10 -21.46
C ILE A 183 23.06 -9.80 -22.56
#